data_AF-A0AAV6D423-F1
#
_entry.id   AF-A0AAV6D423-F1
#
_cell.length_a   1.000
_cell.length_b   1.000
_cell.length_c   1.000
_cell.angle_alpha   90.00
_cell.angle_beta   90.00
_cell.angle_gamma   90.00
#
_symmetry.space_group_name_H-M   'P 1'
#
loop_
_entity.id
_entity.type
_entity.pdbx_description
1 polymer ?
#
loop_
_entity_poly.entity_id
_entity_poly.type
_entity_poly.pdbx_seq_one_letter_code
_entity_poly.pdbx_strand_id
1 'polypeptide(L)'
;MTAQIEKLEQQLDSFNPAQREDTLAQLWDLARAGKVELAEPMNEVNLHAHTFFSYNAYGYSPSKFAWLARKRGLAVAGIVDFDVLDALEEFWAAGK
;
A
#
# COMPACT_ATOMS: atom_id res chain seq x y z
N MET A 1 -5.85 12.31 -15.44
CA MET A 1 -4.76 11.54 -14.80
C MET A 1 -5.09 11.20 -13.35
N THR A 2 -5.48 12.17 -12.52
CA THR A 2 -5.84 11.94 -11.10
C THR A 2 -6.93 10.87 -10.90
N ALA A 3 -8.04 10.93 -11.64
CA ALA A 3 -9.11 9.93 -11.55
C ALA A 3 -8.68 8.50 -11.90
N GLN A 4 -7.65 8.33 -12.76
CA GLN A 4 -7.10 7.02 -13.07
C GLN A 4 -6.24 6.49 -11.92
N ILE A 5 -5.44 7.35 -11.31
CA ILE A 5 -4.60 7.01 -10.15
C ILE A 5 -5.50 6.64 -8.96
N GLU A 6 -6.54 7.43 -8.69
CA GLU A 6 -7.51 7.13 -7.63
C GLU A 6 -8.18 5.78 -7.84
N LYS A 7 -8.54 5.44 -9.09
CA LYS A 7 -9.11 4.13 -9.43
C LYS A 7 -8.12 3.00 -9.17
N LEU A 8 -6.87 3.13 -9.61
CA LEU A 8 -5.82 2.14 -9.34
C LEU A 8 -5.58 2.01 -7.83
N GLU A 9 -5.54 3.12 -7.10
CA GLU A 9 -5.42 3.11 -5.66
C GLU A 9 -6.58 2.36 -4.99
N GLN A 10 -7.82 2.53 -5.46
CA GLN A 10 -8.96 1.75 -4.96
C GLN A 10 -8.84 0.26 -5.32
N GLN A 11 -8.27 -0.08 -6.48
CA GLN A 11 -8.07 -1.47 -6.90
C GLN A 11 -7.04 -2.22 -6.06
N LEU A 12 -6.15 -1.51 -5.34
CA LEU A 12 -5.29 -2.13 -4.33
C LEU A 12 -6.10 -2.76 -3.18
N ASP A 13 -7.36 -2.41 -2.97
CA ASP A 13 -8.22 -3.02 -1.94
C ASP A 13 -9.04 -4.21 -2.48
N SER A 14 -8.76 -4.68 -3.71
CA SER A 14 -9.39 -5.88 -4.27
C SER A 14 -9.11 -7.11 -3.41
N PHE A 15 -10.07 -8.01 -3.25
CA PHE A 15 -9.86 -9.32 -2.62
C PHE A 15 -9.02 -10.28 -3.48
N ASN A 16 -8.82 -10.00 -4.77
CA ASN A 16 -7.96 -10.80 -5.64
C ASN A 16 -6.47 -10.40 -5.48
N PRO A 17 -5.59 -11.27 -4.93
CA PRO A 17 -4.19 -10.93 -4.70
C PRO A 17 -3.43 -10.60 -5.98
N ALA A 18 -3.66 -11.34 -7.07
CA ALA A 18 -3.00 -11.08 -8.35
C ALA A 18 -3.38 -9.71 -8.92
N GLN A 19 -4.61 -9.26 -8.69
CA GLN A 19 -5.04 -7.92 -9.09
C GLN A 19 -4.32 -6.84 -8.28
N ARG A 20 -4.14 -7.04 -6.97
CA ARG A 20 -3.43 -6.08 -6.11
C ARG A 20 -1.97 -5.96 -6.54
N GLU A 21 -1.30 -7.07 -6.77
CA GLU A 21 0.09 -7.13 -7.24
C GLU A 21 0.28 -6.37 -8.57
N ASP A 22 -0.52 -6.70 -9.59
CA ASP A 22 -0.47 -6.03 -10.90
C ASP A 22 -0.78 -4.53 -10.79
N THR A 23 -1.79 -4.17 -9.99
CA THR A 23 -2.16 -2.77 -9.77
C THR A 23 -1.04 -1.99 -9.07
N LEU A 24 -0.37 -2.60 -8.09
CA LEU A 24 0.76 -1.99 -7.38
C LEU A 24 1.93 -1.75 -8.34
N ALA A 25 2.25 -2.73 -9.19
CA ALA A 25 3.28 -2.60 -10.21
C ALA A 25 2.97 -1.46 -11.19
N GLN A 26 1.71 -1.35 -11.64
CA GLN A 26 1.27 -0.24 -12.50
C GLN A 26 1.41 1.13 -11.82
N LEU A 27 1.00 1.25 -10.55
CA LEU A 27 1.17 2.49 -9.78
C LEU A 27 2.64 2.87 -9.61
N TRP A 28 3.49 1.88 -9.36
CA TRP A 28 4.93 2.10 -9.26
C TRP A 28 5.55 2.56 -10.58
N ASP A 29 5.15 1.96 -11.71
CA ASP A 29 5.58 2.40 -13.04
C ASP A 29 5.17 3.85 -13.34
N LEU A 30 3.95 4.22 -12.97
CA LEU A 30 3.47 5.59 -13.11
C LEU A 30 4.27 6.56 -12.23
N ALA A 31 4.62 6.16 -11.01
CA ALA A 31 5.46 6.97 -10.13
C ALA A 31 6.88 7.15 -10.70
N ARG A 32 7.51 6.08 -11.21
CA ARG A 32 8.82 6.15 -11.89
C ARG A 32 8.79 7.03 -13.13
N ALA A 33 7.66 7.07 -13.83
CA ALA A 33 7.44 7.95 -14.97
C ALA A 33 7.08 9.40 -14.58
N GLY A 34 7.08 9.76 -13.28
CA GLY A 34 6.74 11.09 -12.79
C GLY A 34 5.25 11.44 -12.93
N LYS A 35 4.39 10.45 -13.14
CA LYS A 35 2.93 10.64 -13.32
C LYS A 35 2.16 10.56 -11.99
N VAL A 36 2.78 10.00 -10.96
CA VAL A 36 2.31 10.05 -9.58
C VAL A 36 3.35 10.81 -8.77
N GLU A 37 2.93 11.86 -8.08
CA GLU A 37 3.78 12.55 -7.12
C GLU A 37 3.94 11.71 -5.86
N LEU A 38 5.19 11.40 -5.51
CA LEU A 38 5.54 10.78 -4.24
C LEU A 38 6.13 11.86 -3.36
N ALA A 39 5.65 11.96 -2.11
CA ALA A 39 6.27 12.88 -1.16
C ALA A 39 7.73 12.48 -0.89
N GLU A 40 8.54 13.50 -0.60
CA GLU A 40 9.90 13.30 -0.12
C GLU A 40 9.90 12.47 1.16
N PRO A 41 10.90 11.59 1.37
CA PRO A 41 11.04 10.84 2.61
C PRO A 41 11.09 11.78 3.82
N MET A 42 10.24 11.48 4.80
CA MET A 42 10.14 12.15 6.09
C MET A 42 10.77 11.28 7.18
N ASN A 43 11.02 11.85 8.36
CA ASN A 43 11.49 11.09 9.53
C ASN A 43 10.35 10.47 10.35
N GLU A 44 9.15 10.37 9.78
CA GLU A 44 7.97 9.78 10.42
C GLU A 44 7.90 8.28 10.16
N VAL A 45 7.50 7.53 11.19
CA VAL A 45 7.29 6.08 11.11
C VAL A 45 5.87 5.74 11.56
N ASN A 46 5.28 4.75 10.92
CA ASN A 46 4.06 4.10 11.42
C ASN A 46 4.27 2.59 11.42
N LEU A 47 4.62 2.05 12.60
CA LEU A 47 4.93 0.63 12.76
C LEU A 47 3.73 -0.21 13.19
N HIS A 48 2.56 0.41 13.35
CA HIS A 48 1.35 -0.25 13.85
C HIS A 48 0.15 0.18 13.02
N ALA A 49 -0.06 -0.51 11.90
CA ALA A 49 -1.31 -0.45 11.15
C ALA A 49 -1.94 -1.84 11.04
N HIS A 50 -3.26 -1.90 11.12
CA HIS A 50 -4.04 -3.10 10.81
C HIS A 50 -4.32 -3.13 9.30
N THR A 51 -4.37 -4.30 8.67
CA THR A 51 -4.84 -4.50 7.29
C THR A 51 -6.26 -5.06 7.30
N PHE A 52 -6.83 -5.41 6.13
CA PHE A 52 -8.12 -6.10 6.04
C PHE A 52 -8.10 -7.52 6.64
N PHE A 53 -6.90 -8.07 6.94
CA PHE A 53 -6.77 -9.32 7.68
C PHE A 53 -6.98 -9.09 9.19
N SER A 54 -7.20 -7.84 9.58
CA SER A 54 -7.57 -7.40 10.92
C SER A 54 -8.59 -6.25 10.86
N TYR A 55 -8.74 -5.51 11.96
CA TYR A 55 -9.71 -4.42 12.11
C TYR A 55 -9.14 -3.10 11.57
N ASN A 56 -9.05 -2.94 10.24
CA ASN A 56 -8.76 -1.66 9.61
C ASN A 56 -10.05 -0.87 9.31
N ALA A 57 -10.19 0.34 9.85
CA ALA A 57 -11.39 1.18 9.67
C ALA A 57 -11.68 1.60 8.22
N TYR A 58 -10.67 1.54 7.34
CA TYR A 58 -10.76 1.90 5.93
C TYR A 58 -10.71 0.67 5.00
N GLY A 59 -10.59 -0.54 5.54
CA GLY A 59 -10.52 -1.78 4.77
C GLY A 59 -9.24 -1.96 3.94
N TYR A 60 -8.14 -1.29 4.30
CA TYR A 60 -6.92 -1.32 3.49
C TYR A 60 -6.28 -2.71 3.41
N SER A 61 -5.96 -3.13 2.19
CA SER A 61 -5.08 -4.29 1.97
C SER A 61 -3.64 -4.03 2.43
N PRO A 62 -2.81 -5.09 2.57
CA PRO A 62 -1.39 -4.93 2.83
C PRO A 62 -0.70 -4.06 1.75
N SER A 63 -0.96 -4.34 0.47
CA SER A 63 -0.41 -3.56 -0.66
C SER A 63 -0.86 -2.09 -0.65
N LYS A 64 -2.13 -1.83 -0.31
CA LYS A 64 -2.67 -0.47 -0.20
C LYS A 64 -1.94 0.32 0.86
N PHE A 65 -1.76 -0.25 2.06
CA PHE A 65 -1.08 0.44 3.14
C PHE A 65 0.39 0.73 2.79
N ALA A 66 1.11 -0.24 2.21
CA ALA A 66 2.49 -0.05 1.75
C ALA A 66 2.60 1.10 0.72
N TRP A 67 1.70 1.11 -0.27
CA TRP A 67 1.64 2.18 -1.27
C TRP A 67 1.38 3.56 -0.66
N LEU A 68 0.37 3.67 0.22
CA LEU A 68 0.04 4.93 0.88
C LEU A 68 1.18 5.44 1.77
N ALA A 69 1.85 4.54 2.49
CA ALA A 69 3.04 4.88 3.28
C ALA A 69 4.15 5.45 2.40
N ARG A 70 4.47 4.79 1.27
CA ARG A 70 5.46 5.28 0.32
C ARG A 70 5.06 6.61 -0.29
N LYS A 71 3.80 6.75 -0.73
CA LYS A 71 3.26 7.99 -1.33
C LYS A 71 3.31 9.17 -0.36
N ARG A 72 3.08 8.93 0.93
CA ARG A 72 3.12 9.94 1.98
C ARG A 72 4.54 10.29 2.45
N GLY A 73 5.52 9.45 2.12
CA GLY A 73 6.93 9.66 2.47
C GLY A 73 7.31 9.13 3.85
N LEU A 74 6.63 8.11 4.39
CA LEU A 74 7.05 7.52 5.67
C LEU A 74 8.45 6.86 5.52
N ALA A 75 9.31 7.05 6.52
CA ALA A 75 10.62 6.39 6.57
C ALA A 75 10.47 4.87 6.77
N VAL A 76 9.51 4.47 7.61
CA VAL A 76 9.24 3.07 7.92
C VAL A 76 7.74 2.87 8.11
N ALA A 77 7.22 1.80 7.52
CA ALA A 77 5.86 1.32 7.71
C ALA A 77 5.88 -0.12 8.24
N GLY A 78 4.97 -0.43 9.17
CA GLY A 78 4.79 -1.75 9.75
C GLY A 78 3.32 -2.07 9.96
N ILE A 79 2.99 -3.35 9.88
CA ILE A 79 1.65 -3.88 10.09
C ILE A 79 1.61 -4.80 11.31
N VAL A 80 0.47 -4.80 12.01
CA VAL A 80 0.20 -5.63 13.19
C VAL A 80 -1.23 -6.15 13.08
N ASP A 81 -1.42 -7.30 12.46
CA ASP A 81 -2.74 -7.94 12.37
C ASP A 81 -3.03 -8.83 13.59
N PHE A 82 -4.32 -8.98 13.93
CA PHE A 82 -4.75 -9.61 15.17
C PHE A 82 -4.73 -11.14 15.04
N ASP A 83 -3.85 -11.79 15.80
CA ASP A 83 -3.70 -13.26 15.88
C ASP A 83 -3.36 -13.98 14.56
N VAL A 84 -2.96 -13.25 13.51
CA VAL A 84 -2.66 -13.81 12.18
C VAL A 84 -1.43 -13.17 11.54
N LEU A 85 -0.86 -13.84 10.54
CA LEU A 85 0.26 -13.35 9.71
C LEU A 85 -0.06 -13.35 8.20
N ASP A 86 -1.33 -13.49 7.82
CA ASP A 86 -1.78 -13.60 6.43
C ASP A 86 -1.34 -12.42 5.54
N ALA A 87 -1.16 -11.24 6.14
CA ALA A 87 -0.69 -10.04 5.46
C ALA A 87 0.83 -10.01 5.21
N LEU A 88 1.62 -10.84 5.91
CA LEU A 88 3.08 -10.70 6.00
C LEU A 88 3.75 -10.76 4.63
N GLU A 89 3.49 -11.82 3.86
CA GLU A 89 4.15 -12.05 2.57
C GLU A 89 3.80 -10.97 1.56
N GLU A 90 2.54 -10.54 1.53
CA GLU A 90 2.09 -9.46 0.63
C GLU A 90 2.71 -8.11 1.02
N PHE A 91 2.67 -7.75 2.31
CA PHE A 91 3.25 -6.49 2.78
C PHE A 91 4.75 -6.42 2.53
N TRP A 92 5.45 -7.53 2.79
CA TRP A 92 6.88 -7.64 2.53
C TRP A 92 7.21 -7.53 1.04
N ALA A 93 6.43 -8.18 0.17
CA ALA A 93 6.61 -8.07 -1.28
C ALA A 93 6.33 -6.65 -1.79
N ALA A 94 5.29 -5.99 -1.27
CA ALA A 94 4.90 -4.63 -1.65
C ALA A 94 5.93 -3.55 -1.24
N GLY A 95 6.76 -3.83 -0.23
CA GLY A 95 7.81 -2.93 0.25
C GLY A 95 9.16 -3.05 -0.47
N LYS A 96 9.30 -3.98 -1.42
CA LYS A 96 10.53 -4.17 -2.22
C LYS A 96 10.59 -3.20 -3.40
#